data_AF-A0A7K3Z0L7-F1
#
_entry.id   AF-A0A7K3Z0L7-F1
#
_cell.length_a   1.000
_cell.length_b   1.000
_cell.length_c   1.000
_cell.angle_alpha   90.00
_cell.angle_beta   90.00
_cell.angle_gamma   90.00
#
_symmetry.space_group_name_H-M   'P 1'
#
loop_
_entity.id
_entity.type
_entity.pdbx_description
1 polymer ?
#
loop_
_entity_poly.entity_id
_entity_poly.type
_entity_poly.pdbx_seq_one_letter_code
_entity_poly.pdbx_strand_id
1 'polypeptide(L)'
;AAQVIGGFCGTHGDCGAAVGTGIFVSLITGATPLSREEWKLSNLVTAESLRKIALHGGPRCCKRNTFLAIMTAVHFCREHLGITIPLRKPATCHYCANNRECLTKDCPFFPG
;
A
#
# COMPACT_ATOMS: atom_id res chain seq x y z
N ALA A 1 -0.48 9.32 -11.96
CA ALA A 1 -1.35 8.13 -12.17
C ALA A 1 -1.03 7.36 -13.45
N ALA A 2 -0.77 8.03 -14.58
CA ALA A 2 -0.52 7.36 -15.87
C ALA A 2 0.62 6.32 -15.90
N GLN A 3 1.58 6.40 -14.96
CA GLN A 3 2.74 5.50 -14.90
C GLN A 3 2.54 4.28 -13.98
N VAL A 4 1.45 4.22 -13.21
CA VAL A 4 1.12 3.06 -12.34
C VAL A 4 -0.20 2.48 -12.81
N ILE A 5 -0.11 1.53 -13.75
CA ILE A 5 -1.28 1.03 -14.48
C ILE A 5 -2.09 -0.01 -13.70
N GLY A 6 -3.38 -0.07 -13.98
CA GLY A 6 -4.23 -1.18 -13.53
C GLY A 6 -3.74 -2.49 -14.14
N GLY A 7 -3.07 -3.32 -13.38
CA GLY A 7 -2.29 -4.42 -14.00
C GLY A 7 -1.05 -4.76 -13.18
N PHE A 8 -0.46 -3.72 -12.60
CA PHE A 8 0.88 -3.73 -12.04
C PHE A 8 1.27 -4.98 -11.25
N CYS A 9 0.50 -5.36 -10.21
CA CYS A 9 0.82 -6.51 -9.37
C CYS A 9 0.91 -7.86 -10.11
N GLY A 10 0.26 -8.00 -11.26
CA GLY A 10 0.31 -9.23 -12.06
C GLY A 10 1.31 -9.17 -13.22
N THR A 11 1.71 -7.97 -13.66
CA THR A 11 2.51 -7.80 -14.89
C THR A 11 3.90 -7.23 -14.65
N HIS A 12 4.14 -6.56 -13.53
CA HIS A 12 5.40 -5.87 -13.23
C HIS A 12 6.08 -6.38 -11.95
N GLY A 13 5.44 -7.31 -11.23
CA GLY A 13 6.00 -7.92 -10.01
C GLY A 13 5.83 -7.06 -8.76
N ASP A 14 5.17 -5.91 -8.87
CA ASP A 14 4.95 -4.96 -7.78
C ASP A 14 3.51 -4.44 -7.76
N CYS A 15 2.97 -4.24 -6.56
CA CYS A 15 1.63 -3.69 -6.42
C CYS A 15 1.67 -2.17 -6.56
N GLY A 16 0.86 -1.61 -7.46
CA GLY A 16 0.72 -0.16 -7.58
C GLY A 16 0.28 0.54 -6.28
N ALA A 17 -0.42 -0.16 -5.38
CA ALA A 17 -0.71 0.35 -4.05
C ALA A 17 0.55 0.52 -3.19
N ALA A 18 1.50 -0.41 -3.28
CA ALA A 18 2.80 -0.31 -2.59
C ALA A 18 3.65 0.82 -3.19
N VAL A 19 3.76 0.88 -4.52
CA VAL A 19 4.48 1.97 -5.21
C VAL A 19 3.88 3.34 -4.86
N GLY A 20 2.55 3.41 -4.73
CA GLY A 20 1.87 4.62 -4.27
C GLY A 20 2.35 5.14 -2.90
N THR A 21 2.76 4.25 -1.99
CA THR A 21 3.33 4.68 -0.69
C THR A 21 4.70 5.31 -0.83
N GLY A 22 5.55 4.78 -1.72
CA GLY A 22 6.85 5.39 -2.05
C GLY A 22 6.70 6.73 -2.75
N ILE A 23 5.75 6.85 -3.67
CA ILE A 23 5.40 8.13 -4.31
C ILE A 23 4.98 9.14 -3.24
N PHE A 24 4.12 8.73 -2.31
CA PHE A 24 3.69 9.59 -1.21
C PHE A 24 4.87 10.07 -0.34
N VAL A 25 5.74 9.17 0.12
CA VAL A 25 6.91 9.55 0.93
C VAL A 25 7.83 10.47 0.14
N SER A 26 8.12 10.14 -1.12
CA SER A 26 8.95 10.95 -2.02
C SER A 26 8.43 12.38 -2.13
N LEU A 27 7.12 12.57 -2.29
CA LEU A 27 6.50 13.89 -2.39
C LEU A 27 6.63 14.70 -1.09
N ILE A 28 6.34 14.10 0.06
CA ILE A 28 6.32 14.84 1.33
C ILE A 28 7.73 15.16 1.86
N THR A 29 8.74 14.37 1.48
CA THR A 29 10.13 14.62 1.85
C THR A 29 10.91 15.39 0.78
N GLY A 30 10.32 15.65 -0.39
CA GLY A 30 11.02 16.27 -1.52
C GLY A 30 12.13 15.40 -2.10
N ALA A 31 11.96 14.08 -2.10
CA ALA A 31 12.98 13.15 -2.60
C ALA A 31 13.23 13.37 -4.10
N THR A 32 14.49 13.24 -4.49
CA THR A 32 14.94 13.21 -5.87
C THR A 32 15.73 11.92 -6.12
N PRO A 33 16.02 11.56 -7.39
CA PRO A 33 16.91 10.45 -7.69
C PRO A 33 18.33 10.58 -7.10
N LEU A 34 18.74 11.79 -6.69
CA LEU A 34 20.06 12.06 -6.10
C LEU A 34 20.01 12.25 -4.58
N SER A 35 18.82 12.26 -3.98
CA SER A 35 18.65 12.30 -2.52
C SER A 35 19.22 11.03 -1.88
N ARG A 36 19.75 11.14 -0.66
CA ARG A 36 20.29 9.98 0.06
C ARG A 36 19.24 9.35 0.97
N GLU A 37 18.80 10.10 1.98
CA GLU A 37 17.90 9.55 3.01
C GLU A 37 16.46 9.49 2.52
N GLU A 38 15.97 10.53 1.88
CA GLU A 38 14.59 10.61 1.38
C GLU A 38 14.31 9.57 0.29
N TRP A 39 15.31 9.33 -0.56
CA TRP A 39 15.26 8.27 -1.56
C TRP A 39 15.19 6.89 -0.90
N LYS A 40 16.02 6.64 0.12
CA LYS A 40 16.00 5.42 0.92
C LYS A 40 14.64 5.22 1.58
N LEU A 41 14.09 6.24 2.24
CA LEU A 41 12.79 6.18 2.90
C LEU A 41 11.65 5.85 1.92
N SER A 42 11.65 6.46 0.74
CA SER A 42 10.67 6.20 -0.33
C SER A 42 10.72 4.74 -0.82
N ASN A 43 11.91 4.17 -0.94
CA ASN A 43 12.08 2.78 -1.33
C ASN A 43 11.71 1.82 -0.20
N LEU A 44 12.06 2.14 1.05
CA LEU A 44 11.74 1.29 2.21
C LEU A 44 10.25 1.15 2.44
N VAL A 45 9.48 2.26 2.41
CA VAL A 45 8.02 2.17 2.59
C VAL A 45 7.36 1.35 1.47
N THR A 46 7.89 1.45 0.24
CA THR A 46 7.43 0.66 -0.90
C THR A 46 7.69 -0.82 -0.66
N ALA A 47 8.91 -1.17 -0.25
CA ALA A 47 9.30 -2.55 0.03
C ALA A 47 8.49 -3.15 1.18
N GLU A 48 8.27 -2.40 2.26
CA GLU A 48 7.48 -2.86 3.40
C GLU A 48 6.01 -3.08 3.01
N SER A 49 5.42 -2.12 2.30
CA SER A 49 4.04 -2.24 1.80
C SER A 49 3.90 -3.42 0.86
N LEU A 50 4.87 -3.62 -0.04
CA LEU A 50 4.89 -4.73 -0.97
C LEU A 50 5.02 -6.07 -0.24
N ARG A 51 5.90 -6.15 0.77
CA ARG A 51 6.05 -7.35 1.62
C ARG A 51 4.73 -7.69 2.31
N LYS A 52 4.05 -6.72 2.92
CA LYS A 52 2.74 -6.95 3.56
C LYS A 52 1.71 -7.46 2.56
N ILE A 53 1.64 -6.87 1.36
CA ILE A 53 0.75 -7.31 0.29
C ILE A 53 1.09 -8.73 -0.19
N ALA A 54 2.37 -9.03 -0.42
CA ALA A 54 2.83 -10.32 -0.91
C ALA A 54 2.49 -11.46 0.07
N LEU A 55 2.67 -11.23 1.37
CA LEU A 55 2.36 -12.20 2.42
C LEU A 55 0.85 -12.49 2.54
N HIS A 56 -0.02 -11.58 2.10
CA HIS A 56 -1.46 -11.83 2.01
C HIS A 56 -1.88 -12.62 0.77
N GLY A 57 -1.03 -12.68 -0.26
CA GLY A 57 -1.27 -13.47 -1.46
C GLY A 57 -2.37 -12.95 -2.40
N GLY A 58 -2.63 -13.77 -3.42
CA GLY A 58 -3.63 -13.54 -4.46
C GLY A 58 -4.98 -14.25 -4.21
N PRO A 59 -5.94 -14.16 -5.15
CA PRO A 59 -5.89 -13.35 -6.37
C PRO A 59 -5.87 -11.85 -6.05
N ARG A 60 -5.50 -11.02 -7.03
CA ARG A 60 -5.48 -9.56 -6.90
C ARG A 60 -6.75 -9.05 -6.24
N CYS A 61 -6.61 -8.15 -5.27
CA CYS A 61 -7.68 -7.24 -4.87
C CYS A 61 -7.12 -5.84 -4.60
N CYS A 62 -7.45 -4.86 -5.45
CA CYS A 62 -6.96 -3.49 -5.29
C CYS A 62 -7.39 -2.89 -3.94
N LYS A 63 -8.58 -3.20 -3.44
CA LYS A 63 -9.07 -2.70 -2.15
C LYS A 63 -8.25 -3.25 -0.98
N ARG A 64 -8.05 -4.56 -0.92
CA ARG A 64 -7.21 -5.21 0.12
C ARG A 64 -5.80 -4.62 0.11
N ASN A 65 -5.18 -4.54 -1.07
CA ASN A 65 -3.81 -4.08 -1.20
C ASN A 65 -3.68 -2.59 -0.85
N THR A 66 -4.65 -1.75 -1.20
CA THR A 66 -4.69 -0.33 -0.79
C THR A 66 -4.82 -0.18 0.73
N PHE A 67 -5.68 -0.96 1.40
CA PHE A 67 -5.77 -0.88 2.86
C PHE A 67 -4.47 -1.29 3.54
N LEU A 68 -3.84 -2.39 3.12
CA LEU A 68 -2.55 -2.84 3.63
C LEU A 68 -1.46 -1.77 3.43
N ALA A 69 -1.39 -1.20 2.23
CA ALA A 69 -0.42 -0.16 1.89
C ALA A 69 -0.62 1.11 2.74
N ILE A 70 -1.85 1.61 2.88
CA ILE A 70 -2.15 2.79 3.69
C ILE A 70 -1.81 2.54 5.16
N MET A 71 -2.22 1.41 5.71
CA MET A 71 -1.90 1.07 7.10
C MET A 71 -0.38 0.97 7.31
N THR A 72 0.35 0.37 6.37
CA THR A 72 1.81 0.28 6.42
C THR A 72 2.45 1.67 6.37
N ALA A 73 2.04 2.52 5.42
CA ALA A 73 2.54 3.88 5.29
C ALA A 73 2.29 4.73 6.55
N VAL A 74 1.14 4.59 7.21
CA VAL A 74 0.88 5.30 8.48
C VAL A 74 1.83 4.86 9.59
N HIS A 75 2.10 3.55 9.73
CA HIS A 75 3.08 3.07 10.72
C HIS A 75 4.48 3.57 10.36
N PHE A 76 4.86 3.48 9.09
CA PHE A 76 6.12 4.00 8.57
C PHE A 76 6.32 5.49 8.86
N CYS A 77 5.30 6.33 8.64
CA CYS A 77 5.35 7.75 8.96
C CYS A 77 5.60 8.01 10.45
N ARG A 78 4.98 7.22 11.33
CA ARG A 78 5.20 7.35 12.77
C ARG A 78 6.64 7.01 13.13
N GLU A 79 7.15 5.89 12.61
CA GLU A 79 8.46 5.35 12.97
C GLU A 79 9.62 6.17 12.38
N HIS A 80 9.51 6.59 11.12
CA HIS A 80 10.62 7.23 10.40
C HIS A 80 10.51 8.75 10.29
N LEU A 81 9.30 9.30 10.38
CA LEU A 81 9.07 10.75 10.22
C LEU A 81 8.54 11.42 11.49
N GLY A 82 8.21 10.65 12.54
CA GLY A 82 7.58 11.17 13.75
C GLY A 82 6.15 11.70 13.53
N ILE A 83 5.55 11.42 12.38
CA ILE A 83 4.22 11.93 12.01
C ILE A 83 3.16 10.91 12.39
N THR A 84 2.21 11.31 13.24
CA THR A 84 1.07 10.48 13.60
C THR A 84 -0.15 10.82 12.75
N ILE A 85 -0.57 9.86 11.92
CA ILE A 85 -1.78 9.96 11.11
C ILE A 85 -2.88 9.10 11.77
N PRO A 86 -4.08 9.65 12.04
CA PRO A 86 -5.18 8.87 12.56
C PRO A 86 -5.60 7.74 11.61
N LEU A 87 -5.73 6.52 12.14
CA LEU A 87 -6.29 5.38 11.43
C LEU A 87 -7.61 4.98 12.06
N ARG A 88 -8.67 4.93 11.26
CA ARG A 88 -9.94 4.33 11.68
C ARG A 88 -9.75 2.82 11.82
N LYS A 89 -10.08 2.28 13.00
CA LYS A 89 -10.08 0.84 13.29
C LYS A 89 -11.49 0.41 13.74
N PRO A 90 -12.01 -0.74 13.29
CA PRO A 90 -11.43 -1.62 12.27
C PRO A 90 -11.47 -0.97 10.87
N ALA A 91 -10.54 -1.37 10.01
CA ALA A 91 -10.62 -1.06 8.59
C ALA A 91 -11.57 -2.06 7.93
N THR A 92 -12.64 -1.57 7.32
CA THR A 92 -13.72 -2.41 6.77
C THR A 92 -13.91 -2.13 5.29
N CYS A 93 -13.93 -3.19 4.48
CA CYS A 93 -14.17 -3.10 3.04
C CYS A 93 -15.67 -3.18 2.75
N HIS A 94 -16.23 -2.13 2.12
CA HIS A 94 -17.63 -2.12 1.68
C HIS A 94 -17.81 -2.47 0.19
N TYR A 95 -16.74 -2.92 -0.47
CA TYR A 95 -16.72 -3.20 -1.92
C TYR A 95 -16.72 -4.70 -2.24
N CYS A 96 -16.96 -5.56 -1.25
CA CYS A 96 -16.87 -7.02 -1.41
C CYS A 96 -17.78 -7.54 -2.53
N ALA A 97 -19.01 -7.02 -2.64
CA ALA A 97 -19.97 -7.41 -3.67
C ALA A 97 -19.56 -7.02 -5.10
N ASN A 98 -18.59 -6.10 -5.26
CA ASN A 98 -18.18 -5.56 -6.56
C ASN A 98 -16.95 -6.29 -7.15
N ASN A 99 -16.41 -7.29 -6.45
CA ASN A 99 -15.20 -8.01 -6.86
C ASN A 99 -15.52 -9.50 -6.97
N ARG A 100 -15.51 -10.04 -8.19
CA ARG A 100 -15.81 -11.47 -8.43
C ARG A 100 -14.77 -12.38 -7.78
N GLU A 101 -13.53 -11.91 -7.69
CA GLU A 101 -12.41 -12.60 -7.07
C GLU A 101 -12.26 -12.24 -5.57
N CYS A 102 -13.31 -11.75 -4.92
CA CYS A 102 -13.27 -11.42 -3.49
C CYS A 102 -13.03 -12.68 -2.65
N LEU A 103 -12.09 -12.60 -1.73
CA LEU A 103 -11.82 -13.67 -0.75
C LEU A 103 -12.86 -13.76 0.37
N THR A 104 -13.78 -12.79 0.47
CA THR A 104 -14.83 -12.75 1.51
C THR A 104 -14.25 -13.01 2.91
N LYS A 105 -14.66 -14.07 3.61
CA LYS A 105 -14.25 -14.43 4.97
C LYS A 105 -12.73 -14.63 5.14
N ASP A 106 -12.02 -14.95 4.06
CA ASP A 106 -10.55 -15.09 4.08
C ASP A 106 -9.83 -13.74 3.92
N CYS A 107 -10.56 -12.64 3.74
CA CYS A 107 -10.01 -11.29 3.66
C CYS A 107 -10.03 -10.61 5.04
N PRO A 108 -8.91 -10.02 5.51
CA PRO A 108 -8.85 -9.36 6.82
C PRO A 108 -9.72 -8.10 6.94
N PHE A 109 -10.31 -7.63 5.83
CA PHE A 109 -11.15 -6.43 5.78
C PHE A 109 -12.61 -6.74 5.49
N PHE A 110 -13.03 -8.00 5.55
CA PHE A 110 -14.41 -8.38 5.29
C PHE A 110 -15.34 -7.88 6.42
N PRO A 111 -16.50 -7.27 6.10
CA PRO A 111 -17.40 -6.67 7.09
C PRO A 111 -18.26 -7.67 7.88
N GLY A 112 -18.26 -8.97 7.53
CA GLY A 112 -19.20 -9.99 8.04
C GLY A 112 -18.52 -11.16 8.75
#